data_AF-A0A0P9D367-F1
#
_entry.id   AF-A0A0P9D367-F1
#
_cell.length_a   1.000
_cell.length_b   1.000
_cell.length_c   1.000
_cell.angle_alpha   90.00
_cell.angle_beta   90.00
_cell.angle_gamma   90.00
#
_symmetry.space_group_name_H-M   'P 1'
#
loop_
_entity.id
_entity.type
_entity.pdbx_description
1 polymer ?
#
loop_
_entity_poly.entity_id
_entity_poly.type
_entity_poly.pdbx_seq_one_letter_code
_entity_poly.pdbx_strand_id
1 'polypeptide(L)'
;MNPGELLGLLGLAWPRLFLYPAGLAALLLATVLRRRDVRPTLSLPLHAAAMPWLGLALLPLPFARPLGRGVDLLVAVALLEWPQLLALRLLLRAANPATRAAGIRRLAAEVNGLVLLALAGLALATAAGTFDLAPMMRLPATARPPELEALRWLGALGLIAALPPLLGLGPFAASQT
;
A
#
# COMPACT_ATOMS: atom_id res chain seq x y z
N MET A 1 -11.20 21.66 1.55
CA MET A 1 -11.94 20.51 1.00
C MET A 1 -13.21 20.35 1.81
N ASN A 2 -14.39 20.36 1.18
CA ASN A 2 -15.67 20.41 1.90
C ASN A 2 -16.09 18.97 2.28
N PRO A 3 -16.64 18.67 3.48
CA PRO A 3 -17.11 17.33 3.87
C PRO A 3 -18.05 16.66 2.85
N GLY A 4 -18.86 17.44 2.12
CA GLY A 4 -19.70 16.92 1.04
C GLY A 4 -18.93 16.36 -0.16
N GLU A 5 -17.77 16.95 -0.49
CA GLU A 5 -16.90 16.42 -1.55
C GLU A 5 -16.25 15.10 -1.12
N LEU A 6 -15.85 15.01 0.15
CA LEU A 6 -15.30 13.78 0.72
C LEU A 6 -16.32 12.63 0.68
N LEU A 7 -17.57 12.90 1.05
CA LEU A 7 -18.67 11.93 0.97
C LEU A 7 -18.98 11.54 -0.48
N GLY A 8 -18.93 12.49 -1.41
CA GLY A 8 -19.09 12.21 -2.85
C GLY A 8 -17.99 11.31 -3.40
N LEU A 9 -16.74 11.56 -3.03
CA LEU A 9 -15.60 10.69 -3.39
C LEU A 9 -15.73 9.30 -2.76
N LEU A 10 -16.18 9.22 -1.51
CA LEU A 10 -16.43 7.94 -0.82
C LEU A 10 -17.54 7.13 -1.52
N GLY A 11 -18.62 7.81 -1.94
CA GLY A 11 -19.73 7.21 -2.67
C GLY A 11 -19.34 6.69 -4.05
N LEU A 12 -18.37 7.34 -4.72
CA LEU A 12 -17.80 6.87 -5.99
C LEU A 12 -16.79 5.73 -5.82
N ALA A 13 -16.15 5.66 -4.66
CA ALA A 13 -15.13 4.66 -4.31
C ALA A 13 -15.75 3.29 -4.00
N TRP A 14 -16.91 3.24 -3.33
CA TRP A 14 -17.56 1.99 -2.90
C TRP A 14 -17.93 1.02 -4.03
N PRO A 15 -18.54 1.46 -5.14
CA PRO A 15 -18.89 0.57 -6.26
C PRO A 15 -17.66 -0.08 -6.90
N ARG A 16 -16.50 0.60 -6.88
CA ARG A 16 -15.25 0.11 -7.47
C ARG A 16 -14.70 -1.14 -6.76
N LEU A 17 -14.95 -1.29 -5.47
CA LEU A 17 -14.56 -2.46 -4.69
C LEU A 17 -15.38 -3.71 -5.03
N PHE A 18 -16.65 -3.55 -5.37
CA PHE A 18 -17.57 -4.67 -5.65
C PHE A 18 -17.63 -5.07 -7.13
N LEU A 19 -17.46 -4.11 -8.05
CA LEU A 19 -17.56 -4.36 -9.49
C LEU A 19 -16.27 -4.89 -10.13
N TYR A 20 -15.12 -4.78 -9.46
CA TYR A 20 -13.83 -5.11 -10.08
C TYR A 20 -13.27 -6.46 -9.60
N PRO A 21 -12.80 -7.34 -10.52
CA PRO A 21 -12.19 -8.62 -10.15
C PRO A 21 -10.94 -8.45 -9.29
N ALA A 22 -10.24 -7.30 -9.36
CA ALA A 22 -9.14 -6.97 -8.45
C ALA A 22 -9.61 -6.59 -7.04
N GLY A 23 -10.79 -5.97 -6.90
CA GLY A 23 -11.41 -5.71 -5.59
C GLY A 23 -11.88 -7.01 -4.94
N LEU A 24 -12.43 -7.91 -5.74
CA LEU A 24 -12.74 -9.29 -5.35
C LEU A 24 -11.47 -10.12 -5.06
N ALA A 25 -10.40 -9.94 -5.83
CA ALA A 25 -9.11 -10.58 -5.57
C ALA A 25 -8.42 -9.99 -4.34
N ALA A 26 -8.59 -8.70 -4.04
CA ALA A 26 -8.12 -8.07 -2.81
C ALA A 26 -8.96 -8.49 -1.60
N LEU A 27 -10.28 -8.63 -1.76
CA LEU A 27 -11.18 -9.30 -0.81
C LEU A 27 -10.71 -10.72 -0.55
N LEU A 28 -10.45 -11.49 -1.60
CA LEU A 28 -10.01 -12.87 -1.51
C LEU A 28 -8.61 -12.96 -0.89
N LEU A 29 -7.66 -12.13 -1.29
CA LEU A 29 -6.32 -12.06 -0.72
C LEU A 29 -6.39 -11.65 0.76
N ALA A 30 -7.20 -10.65 1.12
CA ALA A 30 -7.44 -10.26 2.51
C ALA A 30 -8.10 -11.41 3.31
N THR A 31 -9.03 -12.15 2.72
CA THR A 31 -9.63 -13.33 3.38
C THR A 31 -8.67 -14.51 3.47
N VAL A 32 -7.76 -14.70 2.50
CA VAL A 32 -6.73 -15.74 2.50
C VAL A 32 -5.63 -15.41 3.52
N LEU A 33 -5.22 -14.13 3.59
CA LEU A 33 -4.33 -13.61 4.63
C LEU A 33 -4.97 -13.71 6.02
N ARG A 34 -6.29 -13.55 6.12
CA ARG A 34 -7.07 -13.78 7.35
C ARG A 34 -7.26 -15.27 7.68
N ARG A 35 -7.17 -16.19 6.70
CA ARG A 35 -7.36 -17.64 6.87
C ARG A 35 -6.09 -18.42 7.17
N ARG A 36 -4.90 -17.90 6.87
CA ARG A 36 -3.64 -18.45 7.41
C ARG A 36 -3.62 -18.14 8.91
N ASP A 37 -3.51 -19.18 9.74
CA ASP A 37 -3.57 -19.20 11.21
C ASP A 37 -2.59 -18.25 11.94
N VAL A 38 -2.75 -16.94 11.73
CA VAL A 38 -2.37 -15.94 12.70
C VAL A 38 -3.66 -15.60 13.39
N ARG A 39 -3.99 -16.26 14.50
CA ARG A 39 -5.08 -15.80 15.38
C ARG A 39 -4.79 -14.33 15.69
N PRO A 40 -5.53 -13.34 15.14
CA PRO A 40 -5.36 -11.99 15.60
C PRO A 40 -6.18 -11.95 16.89
N THR A 41 -5.52 -12.21 18.02
CA THR A 41 -5.97 -11.69 19.33
C THR A 41 -5.92 -10.17 19.38
N LEU A 42 -5.62 -9.52 18.26
CA LEU A 42 -5.79 -8.10 18.03
C LEU A 42 -7.18 -7.87 17.44
N SER A 43 -8.11 -7.50 18.33
CA SER A 43 -9.27 -6.68 17.97
C SER A 43 -8.76 -5.40 17.31
N LEU A 44 -8.41 -5.49 16.02
CA LEU A 44 -8.02 -4.34 15.23
C LEU A 44 -9.24 -3.44 15.12
N PRO A 45 -9.13 -2.16 15.48
CA PRO A 45 -10.27 -1.27 15.47
C PRO A 45 -10.76 -1.11 14.03
N LEU A 46 -12.08 -0.96 13.84
CA LEU A 46 -12.73 -0.95 12.52
C LEU A 46 -12.07 0.01 11.51
N HIS A 47 -11.54 1.15 11.99
CA HIS A 47 -10.81 2.12 11.16
C HIS A 47 -9.49 1.56 10.59
N ALA A 48 -8.79 0.68 11.31
CA ALA A 48 -7.58 0.03 10.83
C ALA A 48 -7.88 -0.95 9.69
N ALA A 49 -9.06 -1.58 9.74
CA ALA A 49 -9.55 -2.39 8.65
C ALA A 49 -10.04 -1.52 7.48
N ALA A 50 -10.66 -0.35 7.72
CA ALA A 50 -11.23 0.49 6.65
C ALA A 50 -10.18 1.24 5.79
N MET A 51 -9.02 1.63 6.35
CA MET A 51 -7.99 2.39 5.64
C MET A 51 -7.42 1.71 4.38
N PRO A 52 -7.03 0.42 4.40
CA PRO A 52 -6.57 -0.25 3.18
C PRO A 52 -7.67 -0.39 2.12
N TRP A 53 -8.95 -0.46 2.52
CA TRP A 53 -10.08 -0.48 1.58
C TRP A 53 -10.26 0.86 0.90
N LEU A 54 -10.12 1.95 1.67
CA LEU A 54 -10.11 3.29 1.12
C LEU A 54 -8.94 3.48 0.16
N GLY A 55 -7.74 3.02 0.53
CA GLY A 55 -6.57 3.02 -0.34
C GLY A 55 -6.83 2.29 -1.67
N LEU A 56 -7.35 1.07 -1.61
CA LEU A 56 -7.71 0.28 -2.79
C LEU A 56 -8.79 0.94 -3.65
N ALA A 57 -9.81 1.54 -3.03
CA ALA A 57 -10.90 2.19 -3.75
C ALA A 57 -10.47 3.50 -4.44
N LEU A 58 -9.42 4.13 -3.91
CA LEU A 58 -8.79 5.32 -4.47
C LEU A 58 -7.80 5.00 -5.60
N LEU A 59 -7.32 3.76 -5.73
CA LEU A 59 -6.42 3.40 -6.82
C LEU A 59 -7.07 3.69 -8.20
N PRO A 60 -6.29 4.19 -9.16
CA PRO A 60 -6.76 4.37 -10.53
C PRO A 60 -6.83 3.02 -11.25
N LEU A 61 -7.93 2.31 -11.02
CA LEU A 61 -8.21 1.03 -11.67
C LEU A 61 -8.57 1.23 -13.15
N PRO A 62 -8.06 0.40 -14.07
CA PRO A 62 -8.46 0.46 -15.47
C PRO A 62 -9.98 0.27 -15.58
N PHE A 63 -10.67 1.03 -16.44
CA PHE A 63 -12.15 0.99 -16.60
C PHE A 63 -12.98 1.53 -15.43
N ALA A 64 -12.38 2.01 -14.34
CA ALA A 64 -13.14 2.64 -13.26
C ALA A 64 -13.42 4.13 -13.58
N ARG A 65 -14.63 4.60 -13.24
CA ARG A 65 -15.01 6.02 -13.43
C ARG A 65 -13.97 6.94 -12.77
N PRO A 66 -13.45 7.98 -13.45
CA PRO A 66 -12.47 8.87 -12.85
C PRO A 66 -13.08 9.60 -11.66
N LEU A 67 -12.34 9.69 -10.54
CA LEU A 67 -12.74 10.39 -9.31
C LEU A 67 -12.77 11.93 -9.48
N GLY A 68 -12.39 12.45 -10.66
CA GLY A 68 -12.28 13.89 -10.92
C GLY A 68 -11.08 14.58 -10.24
N ARG A 69 -10.43 13.91 -9.28
CA ARG A 69 -9.17 14.34 -8.64
C ARG A 69 -8.11 13.23 -8.72
N GLY A 70 -6.86 13.64 -8.86
CA GLY A 70 -5.70 12.75 -8.80
C GLY A 70 -5.54 12.17 -7.39
N VAL A 71 -5.11 10.91 -7.32
CA VAL A 71 -4.74 10.27 -6.07
C VAL A 71 -3.22 10.21 -6.05
N ASP A 72 -2.65 10.88 -5.06
CA ASP A 72 -1.21 10.94 -4.85
C ASP A 72 -0.69 9.57 -4.38
N LEU A 73 0.44 9.14 -4.96
CA LEU A 73 1.18 7.96 -4.55
C LEU A 73 1.43 7.95 -3.04
N LEU A 74 1.80 9.09 -2.44
CA LEU A 74 2.08 9.17 -1.01
C LEU A 74 0.84 8.86 -0.17
N VAL A 75 -0.33 9.34 -0.61
CA VAL A 75 -1.60 9.10 0.07
C VAL A 75 -1.98 7.62 -0.03
N ALA A 76 -1.82 7.01 -1.20
CA ALA A 76 -2.10 5.58 -1.37
C ALA A 76 -1.19 4.70 -0.51
N VAL A 77 0.11 4.99 -0.48
CA VAL A 77 1.08 4.29 0.39
C VAL A 77 0.71 4.45 1.86
N ALA A 78 0.42 5.67 2.32
CA ALA A 78 0.06 5.92 3.72
C ALA A 78 -1.20 5.15 4.15
N LEU A 79 -2.21 5.06 3.28
CA LEU A 79 -3.44 4.31 3.56
C LEU A 79 -3.22 2.80 3.61
N LEU A 80 -2.33 2.27 2.76
CA LEU A 80 -1.99 0.84 2.72
C LEU A 80 -1.10 0.41 3.89
N GLU A 81 -0.17 1.27 4.32
CA GLU A 81 0.77 0.97 5.42
C GLU A 81 0.17 1.18 6.82
N TRP A 82 -0.95 1.91 6.92
CA TRP A 82 -1.63 2.20 8.18
C TRP A 82 -1.87 0.98 9.11
N PRO A 83 -2.45 -0.14 8.65
CA PRO A 83 -2.64 -1.32 9.50
C PRO A 83 -1.32 -1.91 9.99
N GLN A 84 -0.24 -1.82 9.21
CA GLN A 84 1.08 -2.36 9.56
C GLN A 84 1.70 -1.56 10.70
N LEU A 85 1.66 -0.23 10.61
CA LEU A 85 2.13 0.68 11.65
C LEU A 85 1.39 0.49 12.97
N LEU A 86 0.07 0.24 12.91
CA LEU A 86 -0.73 -0.07 14.10
C LEU A 86 -0.33 -1.41 14.73
N ALA A 87 -0.14 -2.46 13.93
CA ALA A 87 0.32 -3.75 14.41
C ALA A 87 1.71 -3.64 15.05
N LEU A 88 2.59 -2.87 14.44
CA LEU A 88 3.94 -2.62 14.95
C LEU A 88 3.92 -1.87 16.28
N ARG A 89 3.06 -0.85 16.41
CA ARG A 89 2.86 -0.10 17.66
C ARG A 89 2.43 -1.04 18.81
N LEU A 90 1.60 -2.03 18.52
CA LEU A 90 1.14 -3.01 19.51
C LEU A 90 2.27 -3.95 19.93
N LEU A 91 3.09 -4.42 18.99
CA LEU A 91 4.27 -5.26 19.28
C LEU A 91 5.31 -4.53 20.13
N LEU A 92 5.59 -3.26 19.83
CA LEU A 92 6.55 -2.45 20.59
C LEU A 92 6.08 -2.17 22.02
N ARG A 93 4.77 -2.07 22.24
CA ARG A 93 4.17 -1.86 23.56
C ARG A 93 3.96 -3.14 24.35
N ALA A 94 4.28 -4.31 23.79
CA ALA A 94 4.15 -5.57 24.49
C ALA A 94 4.97 -5.56 25.79
N ALA A 95 4.39 -6.15 26.85
CA ALA A 95 5.03 -6.30 28.15
C ALA A 95 6.10 -7.41 28.12
N ASN A 96 5.92 -8.43 27.27
CA ASN A 96 6.88 -9.51 27.14
C ASN A 96 8.10 -9.04 26.29
N PRO A 97 9.33 -9.20 26.81
CA PRO A 97 10.55 -8.76 26.14
C PRO A 97 10.81 -9.47 24.80
N ALA A 98 10.41 -10.73 24.65
CA ALA A 98 10.59 -11.48 23.40
C ALA A 98 9.71 -10.92 22.26
N THR A 99 8.46 -10.57 22.57
CA THR A 99 7.53 -9.95 21.62
C THR A 99 7.96 -8.52 21.27
N ARG A 100 8.48 -7.77 22.24
CA ARG A 100 9.06 -6.45 21.97
C ARG A 100 10.28 -6.53 21.05
N ALA A 101 11.19 -7.48 21.28
CA ALA A 101 12.35 -7.70 20.42
C ALA A 101 11.95 -8.08 18.98
N ALA A 102 10.91 -8.90 18.81
CA ALA A 102 10.33 -9.19 17.49
C ALA A 102 9.74 -7.93 16.83
N GLY A 103 9.07 -7.06 17.59
CA GLY A 103 8.58 -5.77 17.12
C GLY A 103 9.69 -4.83 16.63
N ILE A 104 10.84 -4.79 17.33
CA ILE A 104 12.00 -3.99 16.92
C ILE A 104 12.62 -4.54 15.62
N ARG A 105 12.77 -5.87 15.50
CA ARG A 105 13.26 -6.49 14.26
C ARG A 105 12.33 -6.21 13.08
N ARG A 106 11.02 -6.30 13.30
CA ARG A 106 10.02 -5.95 12.29
C ARG A 106 10.12 -4.48 11.90
N LEU A 107 10.31 -3.57 12.86
CA LEU A 107 10.46 -2.13 12.57
C LEU A 107 11.68 -1.87 11.68
N ALA A 108 12.81 -2.52 11.96
CA ALA A 108 14.00 -2.39 11.14
C ALA A 108 13.75 -2.86 9.69
N ALA A 109 13.04 -3.99 9.50
CA ALA A 109 12.65 -4.46 8.18
C ALA A 109 11.72 -3.48 7.46
N GLU A 110 10.70 -2.96 8.16
CA GLU A 110 9.73 -1.99 7.64
C GLU A 110 10.41 -0.68 7.22
N VAL A 111 11.32 -0.14 8.03
CA VAL A 111 12.07 1.08 7.69
C VAL A 111 12.90 0.88 6.41
N ASN A 112 13.59 -0.26 6.29
CA ASN A 112 14.34 -0.57 5.07
C ASN A 112 13.42 -0.70 3.85
N GLY A 113 12.26 -1.33 4.02
CA GLY A 113 11.22 -1.42 2.99
C GLY A 113 10.70 -0.05 2.58
N LEU A 114 10.39 0.82 3.54
CA LEU A 114 9.88 2.18 3.31
C LEU A 114 10.90 3.09 2.62
N VAL A 115 12.19 2.99 2.96
CA VAL A 115 13.25 3.74 2.26
C VAL A 115 13.31 3.31 0.80
N LEU A 116 13.31 2.00 0.54
CA LEU A 116 13.31 1.48 -0.83
C LEU A 116 12.03 1.88 -1.58
N LEU A 117 10.88 1.83 -0.91
CA LEU A 117 9.58 2.25 -1.43
C LEU A 117 9.58 3.74 -1.80
N ALA A 118 10.16 4.59 -0.96
CA ALA A 118 10.27 6.02 -1.20
C ALA A 118 11.17 6.31 -2.41
N LEU A 119 12.31 5.62 -2.52
CA LEU A 119 13.21 5.75 -3.67
C LEU A 119 12.55 5.26 -4.97
N ALA A 120 11.85 4.12 -4.92
CA ALA A 120 11.11 3.58 -6.03
C ALA A 120 9.97 4.51 -6.49
N GLY A 121 9.23 5.06 -5.52
CA GLY A 121 8.18 6.04 -5.76
C GLY A 121 8.72 7.31 -6.38
N LEU A 122 9.86 7.81 -5.91
CA LEU A 122 10.52 9.00 -6.45
C LEU A 122 11.03 8.74 -7.88
N ALA A 123 11.62 7.57 -8.16
CA ALA A 123 12.01 7.18 -9.50
C ALA A 123 10.81 7.17 -10.47
N LEU A 124 9.69 6.58 -10.06
CA LEU A 124 8.46 6.56 -10.87
C LEU A 124 7.85 7.95 -11.05
N ALA A 125 7.81 8.75 -9.99
CA ALA A 125 7.25 10.11 -10.04
C ALA A 125 8.09 11.00 -10.96
N THR A 126 9.42 10.86 -10.90
CA THR A 126 10.35 11.56 -11.78
C THR A 126 10.18 11.10 -13.22
N ALA A 127 10.02 9.80 -13.47
CA ALA A 127 9.76 9.26 -14.81
C ALA A 127 8.39 9.69 -15.37
N ALA A 128 7.40 9.93 -14.52
CA ALA A 128 6.05 10.39 -14.91
C ALA A 128 5.89 11.91 -14.92
N GLY A 129 6.79 12.66 -14.27
CA GLY A 129 6.68 14.10 -14.06
C GLY A 129 5.61 14.52 -13.03
N THR A 130 5.12 13.60 -12.21
CA THR A 130 4.01 13.82 -11.26
C THR A 130 3.93 12.72 -10.20
N PHE A 131 3.35 13.03 -9.05
CA PHE A 131 3.02 12.07 -7.99
C PHE A 131 1.61 11.47 -8.14
N ASP A 132 0.82 11.95 -9.10
CA ASP A 132 -0.52 11.40 -9.35
C ASP A 132 -0.44 9.98 -9.94
N LEU A 133 -1.09 9.02 -9.30
CA LEU A 133 -1.08 7.61 -9.73
C LEU A 133 -1.69 7.39 -11.12
N ALA A 134 -2.72 8.16 -11.48
CA ALA A 134 -3.45 7.97 -12.74
C ALA A 134 -2.57 8.19 -13.99
N PRO A 135 -1.81 9.29 -14.12
CA PRO A 135 -0.83 9.46 -15.20
C PRO A 135 0.36 8.50 -15.08
N MET A 136 0.76 8.09 -13.87
CA MET A 136 1.85 7.11 -13.68
C MET A 136 1.50 5.72 -14.26
N MET A 137 0.23 5.31 -14.19
CA MET A 137 -0.24 4.01 -14.70
C MET A 137 -0.53 3.98 -16.21
N ARG A 138 -0.54 5.13 -16.89
CA ARG A 138 -0.78 5.15 -18.35
C ARG A 138 0.47 4.75 -19.10
N LEU A 139 0.31 3.95 -20.15
CA LEU A 139 1.39 3.79 -21.12
C LEU A 139 1.68 5.14 -21.76
N PRO A 140 2.97 5.51 -21.91
CA PRO A 140 3.34 6.73 -22.60
C PRO A 140 2.86 6.64 -24.06
N ALA A 141 2.13 7.68 -24.49
CA ALA A 141 1.61 7.77 -25.86
C ALA A 141 2.70 8.16 -26.88
N THR A 142 3.83 8.67 -26.40
CA THR A 142 4.98 9.09 -27.21
C THR A 142 6.24 8.41 -26.70
N ALA A 143 7.21 8.22 -27.61
CA ALA A 143 8.53 7.71 -27.26
C ALA A 143 9.18 8.64 -26.22
N ARG A 144 9.59 8.07 -25.09
CA ARG A 144 10.28 8.81 -24.02
C ARG A 144 11.80 8.75 -24.24
N PRO A 145 12.55 9.72 -23.68
CA PRO A 145 13.99 9.59 -23.53
C PRO A 145 14.34 8.27 -22.85
N PRO A 146 15.43 7.58 -23.28
CA PRO A 146 15.81 6.28 -22.74
C PRO A 146 16.08 6.33 -21.23
N GLU A 147 16.55 7.47 -20.72
CA GLU A 147 16.80 7.70 -19.29
C GLU A 147 15.53 7.61 -18.44
N LEU A 148 14.42 8.21 -18.90
CA LEU A 148 13.13 8.17 -18.19
C LEU A 148 12.50 6.78 -18.25
N GLU A 149 12.74 6.04 -19.33
CA GLU A 149 12.31 4.65 -19.45
C GLU A 149 13.09 3.72 -18.51
N ALA A 150 14.42 3.89 -18.43
CA ALA A 150 15.26 3.18 -17.46
C ALA A 150 14.82 3.50 -16.02
N LEU A 151 14.54 4.77 -15.71
CA LEU A 151 14.08 5.20 -14.38
C LEU A 151 12.71 4.60 -14.03
N ARG A 152 11.79 4.50 -15.00
CA ARG A 152 10.50 3.83 -14.82
C ARG A 152 10.69 2.36 -14.46
N TRP A 153 11.56 1.65 -15.18
CA TRP A 153 11.84 0.24 -14.90
C TRP A 153 12.53 0.04 -13.55
N LEU A 154 13.52 0.88 -13.22
CA LEU A 154 14.16 0.88 -11.90
C LEU A 154 13.15 1.13 -10.78
N GLY A 155 12.24 2.09 -10.96
CA GLY A 155 11.18 2.36 -10.00
C GLY A 155 10.20 1.19 -9.85
N ALA A 156 9.80 0.55 -10.95
CA ALA A 156 8.95 -0.64 -10.92
C ALA A 156 9.62 -1.84 -10.23
N LEU A 157 10.90 -2.08 -10.53
CA LEU A 157 11.69 -3.13 -9.87
C LEU A 157 11.92 -2.82 -8.39
N GLY A 158 12.18 -1.55 -8.05
CA GLY A 158 12.32 -1.08 -6.69
C GLY A 158 11.03 -1.27 -5.87
N LEU A 159 9.86 -1.01 -6.49
CA LEU A 159 8.56 -1.32 -5.87
C LEU A 159 8.44 -2.81 -5.54
N ILE A 160 8.76 -3.68 -6.51
CA ILE A 160 8.69 -5.13 -6.32
C ILE A 160 9.66 -5.57 -5.21
N ALA A 161 10.87 -5.02 -5.18
CA ALA A 161 11.88 -5.32 -4.19
C ALA A 161 11.54 -4.78 -2.78
N ALA A 162 10.71 -3.74 -2.68
CA ALA A 162 10.22 -3.20 -1.40
C ALA A 162 9.10 -4.06 -0.78
N LEU A 163 8.39 -4.87 -1.57
CA LEU A 163 7.27 -5.67 -1.07
C LEU A 163 7.67 -6.74 -0.04
N PRO A 164 8.74 -7.55 -0.23
CA PRO A 164 9.12 -8.57 0.75
C PRO A 164 9.37 -8.05 2.17
N PRO A 165 10.15 -6.97 2.40
CA PRO A 165 10.34 -6.45 3.75
C PRO A 165 9.07 -5.83 4.34
N LEU A 166 8.25 -5.13 3.54
CA LEU A 166 6.99 -4.53 3.99
C LEU A 166 5.92 -5.57 4.33
N LEU A 167 5.90 -6.71 3.64
CA LEU A 167 4.96 -7.79 3.89
C LEU A 167 5.50 -8.82 4.91
N GLY A 168 6.72 -8.64 5.40
CA GLY A 168 7.38 -9.59 6.29
C GLY A 168 7.55 -10.97 5.65
N LEU A 169 7.89 -11.03 4.37
CA LEU A 169 8.05 -12.28 3.61
C LEU A 169 9.50 -12.78 3.64
N GLY A 170 9.68 -14.09 3.65
CA GLY A 170 10.99 -14.74 3.54
C GLY A 170 11.93 -14.40 4.72
N PRO A 171 13.16 -13.93 4.48
CA PRO A 171 14.12 -13.62 5.54
C PRO A 171 13.69 -12.43 6.42
N PHE A 172 12.68 -11.67 5.99
CA PHE A 172 12.10 -10.55 6.73
C PHE A 172 10.89 -10.94 7.59
N ALA A 173 10.46 -12.20 7.52
CA ALA A 173 9.50 -12.72 8.48
C ALA A 173 10.13 -12.68 9.87
N ALA A 174 9.55 -11.91 10.78
CA ALA A 174 9.92 -11.97 12.19
C ALA A 174 9.63 -13.40 12.66
N SER A 175 10.66 -14.24 12.67
CA SER A 175 10.58 -15.65 13.02
C SER A 175 9.81 -15.80 14.32
N GLN A 176 8.67 -16.47 14.25
CA GLN A 176 7.99 -17.06 15.40
C GLN A 176 8.83 -18.29 15.78
N THR A 177 9.90 -18.08 16.53
CA THR A 177 10.47 -19.14 17.37
C THR A 177 9.71 -19.16 18.69
#